data_AF-A0A1M5RJG4-F1
#
_entry.id   AF-A0A1M5RJG4-F1
#
_cell.length_a   1.000
_cell.length_b   1.000
_cell.length_c   1.000
_cell.angle_alpha   90.00
_cell.angle_beta   90.00
_cell.angle_gamma   90.00
#
_symmetry.space_group_name_H-M   'P 1'
#
loop_
_entity.id
_entity.type
_entity.pdbx_description
1 polymer ?
#
loop_
_entity_poly.entity_id
_entity_poly.type
_entity_poly.pdbx_seq_one_letter_code
_entity_poly.pdbx_strand_id
1 'polypeptide(L)' 'MNDTVGEFERLLGHAALKLWPDLPRDVQELLFETAVPIDPTIRNRLAVFLHDRHPRTAHPPKPTQLA' A
#
# COMPACT_ATOMS: atom_id res chain seq x y z
N MET A 1 -24.93 13.80 0.98
CA MET A 1 -23.61 14.46 0.89
C MET A 1 -22.48 13.53 1.34
N ASN A 2 -22.63 12.79 2.44
CA ASN A 2 -21.61 11.80 2.87
C ASN A 2 -21.41 10.63 1.91
N ASP A 3 -22.43 10.24 1.14
CA ASP A 3 -22.32 9.12 0.18
C ASP A 3 -21.33 9.41 -0.95
N THR A 4 -21.28 10.66 -1.40
CA THR A 4 -20.40 11.12 -2.48
C THR A 4 -18.93 11.15 -2.05
N VAL A 5 -18.64 11.56 -0.80
CA VAL A 5 -17.26 11.58 -0.28
C VAL A 5 -16.70 10.15 -0.21
N GLY A 6 -17.47 9.22 0.37
CA GLY A 6 -17.05 7.82 0.44
C GLY A 6 -16.93 7.17 -0.94
N GLU A 7 -17.73 7.60 -1.92
CA GLU A 7 -17.59 7.16 -3.32
C GLU A 7 -16.29 7.65 -3.94
N PHE A 8 -15.93 8.92 -3.74
CA PHE A 8 -14.67 9.47 -4.26
C PHE A 8 -13.44 8.83 -3.62
N GLU A 9 -13.47 8.58 -2.30
CA GLU A 9 -12.40 7.85 -1.60
C GLU A 9 -12.23 6.43 -2.17
N ARG A 10 -13.34 5.72 -2.43
CA ARG A 10 -13.30 4.38 -3.06
C ARG A 10 -12.74 4.43 -4.48
N LEU A 11 -13.15 5.39 -5.30
CA LEU A 11 -12.66 5.54 -6.67
C LEU A 11 -11.16 5.85 -6.72
N LEU A 12 -10.69 6.77 -5.87
CA LEU A 12 -9.27 7.11 -5.73
C LEU A 12 -8.46 5.93 -5.21
N GLY A 13 -8.94 5.23 -4.17
CA GLY A 13 -8.29 4.04 -3.63
C GLY A 13 -8.18 2.92 -4.67
N HIS A 14 -9.22 2.71 -5.49
CA HIS A 14 -9.18 1.74 -6.57
C HIS A 14 -8.15 2.09 -7.65
N ALA A 15 -8.09 3.37 -8.05
CA ALA A 15 -7.10 3.85 -9.01
C ALA A 15 -5.67 3.68 -8.47
N ALA A 16 -5.43 4.04 -7.20
CA ALA A 16 -4.14 3.88 -6.54
C ALA A 16 -3.71 2.41 -6.48
N LEU A 17 -4.60 1.48 -6.14
CA LEU A 17 -4.31 0.04 -6.12
C LEU A 17 -3.94 -0.51 -7.51
N LYS A 18 -4.58 0.00 -8.57
CA LYS A 18 -4.31 -0.41 -9.95
C LYS A 18 -2.95 0.11 -10.44
N LEU A 19 -2.61 1.35 -10.09
CA LEU A 19 -1.37 2.02 -10.49
C LEU A 19 -0.20 1.73 -9.56
N TRP A 20 -0.44 1.08 -8.42
CA TRP A 20 0.54 0.81 -7.38
C TRP A 20 1.95 0.39 -7.87
N PRO A 21 2.11 -0.59 -8.78
CA PRO A 21 3.46 -1.03 -9.19
C PRO A 21 4.20 0.00 -10.05
N ASP A 22 3.48 0.96 -10.63
CA ASP A 22 4.01 2.03 -11.47
C ASP A 22 4.28 3.33 -10.67
N LEU A 23 3.76 3.40 -9.44
CA LEU A 23 4.01 4.54 -8.56
C LEU A 23 5.47 4.55 -8.08
N PRO A 24 6.12 5.73 -7.98
CA PRO A 24 7.38 5.88 -7.27
C PRO A 24 7.31 5.31 -5.85
N ARG A 25 8.42 4.75 -5.37
CA ARG A 25 8.47 4.06 -4.08
C ARG A 25 8.10 4.96 -2.90
N ASP A 26 8.60 6.18 -2.89
CA ASP A 26 8.26 7.21 -1.89
C ASP A 26 6.76 7.52 -1.87
N VAL A 27 6.10 7.54 -3.03
CA VAL A 27 4.65 7.71 -3.15
C VAL A 27 3.90 6.48 -2.63
N GLN A 28 4.38 5.25 -2.90
CA GLN A 28 3.84 4.02 -2.32
C GLN A 28 3.91 4.07 -0.79
N GLU A 29 5.07 4.42 -0.24
CA GLU A 29 5.29 4.54 1.21
C GLU A 29 4.37 5.61 1.82
N LEU A 30 4.24 6.80 1.20
CA LEU A 30 3.35 7.86 1.67
C LEU A 30 1.88 7.44 1.68
N LEU A 31 1.40 6.79 0.61
CA LEU A 31 0.03 6.30 0.53
C LEU A 31 -0.23 5.20 1.57
N PHE A 32 0.73 4.30 1.77
CA PHE A 32 0.62 3.23 2.75
C PHE A 32 0.51 3.81 4.17
N GLU A 33 1.44 4.67 4.58
CA GLU A 33 1.44 5.29 5.90
C GLU A 33 0.19 6.15 6.16
N THR A 34 -0.36 6.77 5.11
CA THR A 34 -1.61 7.54 5.21
C THR A 34 -2.84 6.64 5.35
N ALA A 35 -2.85 5.49 4.67
CA ALA A 35 -4.00 4.58 4.64
C ALA A 35 -4.09 3.65 5.86
N VAL A 36 -2.96 3.32 6.49
CA VAL A 36 -2.95 2.38 7.61
C VAL A 36 -3.36 3.07 8.90
N PRO A 37 -4.34 2.51 9.65
CA PRO A 37 -4.63 2.98 11.00
C PRO A 37 -3.45 2.67 11.94
N ILE A 38 -3.48 3.25 13.15
CA ILE A 38 -2.50 2.95 14.21
C ILE A 38 -2.46 1.45 14.54
N ASP A 39 -3.54 0.70 14.28
CA ASP A 39 -3.62 -0.75 14.48
C ASP A 39 -2.57 -1.50 13.62
N PRO A 40 -1.57 -2.14 14.26
CA PRO A 40 -0.51 -2.86 13.56
C PRO A 40 -1.01 -4.08 12.78
N THR A 41 -2.17 -4.64 13.14
CA THR A 41 -2.77 -5.80 12.48
C THR A 41 -3.23 -5.45 11.07
N ILE A 42 -3.96 -4.32 10.92
CA ILE A 42 -4.43 -3.85 9.61
C ILE A 42 -3.25 -3.43 8.74
N ARG A 43 -2.25 -2.75 9.32
CA ARG A 43 -1.01 -2.39 8.64
C ARG A 43 -0.35 -3.62 8.01
N ASN A 44 -0.11 -4.68 8.79
CA ASN A 44 0.54 -5.88 8.28
C ASN A 44 -0.30 -6.57 7.18
N ARG A 45 -1.63 -6.67 7.37
CA ARG A 45 -2.51 -7.27 6.36
C ARG A 45 -2.49 -6.51 5.03
N LEU A 46 -2.46 -5.17 5.07
CA LEU A 46 -2.38 -4.36 3.85
C LEU A 46 -1.03 -4.53 3.15
N ALA A 47 0.07 -4.58 3.91
CA ALA A 47 1.41 -4.80 3.34
C ALA A 47 1.49 -6.13 2.59
N VAL A 48 1.04 -7.22 3.22
CA VAL A 48 0.98 -8.55 2.59
C VAL A 48 0.12 -8.51 1.33
N PHE A 49 -1.08 -7.94 1.40
CA PHE A 49 -1.96 -7.81 0.23
C PHE A 49 -1.31 -7.07 -0.95
N LEU A 50 -0.61 -5.97 -0.68
CA LEU A 50 0.07 -5.19 -1.72
C LEU A 50 1.23 -5.96 -2.34
N HIS A 51 2.01 -6.70 -1.54
CA HIS A 51 3.11 -7.52 -2.03
C HIS A 51 2.63 -8.75 -2.83
N ASP A 52 1.58 -9.43 -2.39
CA ASP A 52 0.98 -10.56 -3.12
C ASP A 52 0.46 -10.14 -4.49
N ARG A 53 -0.16 -8.96 -4.55
CA ARG A 53 -0.72 -8.39 -5.79
C ARG A 53 0.36 -7.80 -6.69
N HIS A 54 1.45 -7.28 -6.12
CA HIS A 54 2.53 -6.59 -6.84
C HIS A 54 3.90 -7.14 -6.45
N PRO A 55 4.31 -8.33 -6.92
CA PRO A 55 5.54 -9.00 -6.47
C PRO A 55 6.83 -8.21 -6.70
N ARG A 56 6.83 -7.22 -7.60
CA ARG A 56 7.97 -6.32 -7.87
C ARG A 56 8.19 -5.29 -6.76
N THR A 57 7.21 -5.07 -5.89
CA THR A 57 7.31 -4.19 -4.71
C THR A 57 7.63 -4.98 -3.45
N ALA A 58 7.60 -6.33 -3.50
CA ALA A 58 8.15 -7.15 -2.44
C ALA A 58 9.64 -6.84 -2.38
N HIS A 59 10.09 -6.23 -1.27
CA HIS A 59 11.49 -5.96 -1.07
C HIS A 59 12.27 -7.27 -1.26
N PRO A 60 13.40 -7.29 -2.00
CA PRO A 60 14.32 -8.39 -1.85
C PRO A 60 14.63 -8.52 -0.35
N PRO A 61 14.67 -9.75 0.21
CA PRO A 61 15.02 -9.92 1.60
C PRO A 61 16.29 -9.14 1.87
N LYS A 62 16.31 -8.33 2.94
CA LYS A 62 17.51 -7.59 3.35
C LYS A 62 18.68 -8.57 3.31
N PRO A 63 19.80 -8.24 2.62
CA PRO A 63 20.97 -9.10 2.64
C PRO A 63 21.29 -9.41 4.09
N THR A 64 21.18 -10.67 4.49
CA THR A 64 21.60 -11.10 5.80
C THR A 64 23.10 -10.83 5.83
N GLN A 65 23.54 -9.81 6.56
CA GLN A 65 24.95 -9.62 6.86
C GLN A 65 25.38 -10.81 7.71
N LEU A 66 25.74 -11.91 7.04
CA LEU A 66 26.61 -12.93 7.59
C LEU A 66 28.04 -12.44 7.35
N ALA A 67 28.62 -11.87 8.40
CA ALA A 67 30.05 -11.64 8.56
C ALA A 67 30.39 -11.94 10.03
#